data_AF-A0A8I1XK05-F1
#
_entry.id   AF-A0A8I1XK05-F1
#
_cell.length_a   1.000
_cell.length_b   1.000
_cell.length_c   1.000
_cell.angle_alpha   90.00
_cell.angle_beta   90.00
_cell.angle_gamma   90.00
#
_symmetry.space_group_name_H-M   'P 1'
#
loop_
_entity.id
_entity.type
_entity.pdbx_description
1 polymer ?
#
loop_
_entity_poly.entity_id
_entity_poly.type
_entity_poly.pdbx_seq_one_letter_code
_entity_poly.pdbx_strand_id
1 'polypeptide(L)'
;MEDRFRARTLAAQAAPAPFWTRIPAIATYPLRGSALYALIALTLCSALLVLPGILKLVIAGVLGMATYTYAFDILRHTADGQTDAPRLGYNSFDSAVLRLILLAIALGIVIGVGAVIAGPFGLAVAYLGTMLLLPGMLISLAIDGSLRRALNPAVSIDMALRIGWPYLAAYGLLYVIQGSGTAAVFFATKYLPPLVREATVMVTSIWTLFASFHLLGYLVYQYHEELGYVPSGADAHERSDPDQRLLDEAEQYVRDGHSDEAFQALRGAVRSRAVSLAVHELYQRLLRQHHRNDELREHTRQYINRLLQEKQERRALALQREALDIDATFTPLTPEQANLLAERAKMAGQFQLVSDGLLAAIAAWPRDPMLPAWSLDAGVLLAERFGRDEQARAVLQNAMDRCDDEALRAKLDAALKAVAIQPA
;
A
#
# COMPACT_ATOMS: atom_id res chain seq x y z
N MET A 1 38.88 4.98 -26.10
CA MET A 1 39.23 3.89 -25.16
C MET A 1 38.49 4.08 -23.83
N GLU A 2 38.27 5.32 -23.41
CA GLU A 2 37.46 5.71 -22.24
C GLU A 2 35.98 5.34 -22.35
N ASP A 3 35.36 5.35 -23.53
CA ASP A 3 33.94 4.94 -23.67
C ASP A 3 33.72 3.45 -23.45
N ARG A 4 34.69 2.60 -23.80
CA ARG A 4 34.65 1.17 -23.44
C ARG A 4 34.90 0.95 -21.95
N PHE A 5 35.67 1.84 -21.32
CA PHE A 5 35.92 1.80 -19.88
C PHE A 5 34.69 2.27 -19.10
N ARG A 6 34.01 3.34 -19.54
CA ARG A 6 32.71 3.81 -19.04
C ARG A 6 31.60 2.80 -19.25
N ALA A 7 31.53 2.15 -20.41
CA ALA A 7 30.59 1.05 -20.63
C ALA A 7 30.85 -0.14 -19.69
N ARG A 8 32.12 -0.43 -19.34
CA ARG A 8 32.48 -1.45 -18.33
C ARG A 8 32.25 -1.01 -16.89
N THR A 9 32.29 0.29 -16.59
CA THR A 9 32.01 0.83 -15.23
C THR A 9 30.52 1.09 -15.02
N LEU A 10 29.75 1.35 -16.08
CA LEU A 10 28.28 1.41 -16.06
C LEU A 10 27.64 0.01 -16.10
N ALA A 11 28.27 -0.96 -16.80
CA ALA A 11 27.92 -2.39 -16.68
C ALA A 11 28.36 -3.01 -15.36
N ALA A 12 29.07 -2.26 -14.50
CA ALA A 12 29.34 -2.61 -13.12
C ALA A 12 28.37 -1.89 -12.18
N GLN A 13 27.07 -1.86 -12.51
CA GLN A 13 26.05 -1.97 -11.47
C GLN A 13 26.41 -3.24 -10.69
N ALA A 14 27.02 -3.08 -9.52
CA ALA A 14 27.76 -4.14 -8.86
C ALA A 14 26.91 -5.42 -8.77
N ALA A 15 27.34 -6.48 -9.46
CA ALA A 15 26.69 -7.78 -9.40
C ALA A 15 26.38 -8.12 -7.93
N PRO A 16 25.16 -8.58 -7.63
CA PRO A 16 24.71 -8.79 -6.26
C PRO A 16 25.73 -9.62 -5.47
N ALA A 17 26.03 -9.17 -4.25
CA ALA A 17 27.06 -9.80 -3.42
C ALA A 17 26.76 -11.29 -3.22
N PRO A 18 27.76 -12.18 -3.19
CA PRO A 18 27.48 -13.60 -3.09
C PRO A 18 26.76 -13.99 -1.79
N PHE A 19 25.80 -14.91 -1.86
CA PHE A 19 24.96 -15.28 -0.71
C PHE A 19 25.77 -15.75 0.51
N TRP A 20 26.92 -16.40 0.32
CA TRP A 20 27.80 -16.85 1.41
C TRP A 20 28.43 -15.71 2.21
N THR A 21 28.49 -14.50 1.65
CA THR A 21 28.90 -13.29 2.40
C THR A 21 27.75 -12.70 3.22
N ARG A 22 26.51 -13.14 2.96
CA ARG A 22 25.28 -12.63 3.58
C ARG A 22 24.61 -13.64 4.53
N ILE A 23 25.32 -14.69 4.95
CA ILE A 23 24.78 -15.72 5.86
C ILE A 23 24.14 -15.11 7.12
N PRO A 24 24.77 -14.15 7.84
CA PRO A 24 24.13 -13.53 9.01
C PRO A 24 22.86 -12.74 8.66
N ALA A 25 22.82 -12.09 7.49
CA ALA A 25 21.63 -11.38 7.04
C ALA A 25 20.49 -12.34 6.72
N ILE A 26 20.79 -13.47 6.05
CA ILE A 26 19.81 -14.52 5.74
C ILE A 26 19.26 -15.16 7.02
N ALA A 27 20.13 -15.49 7.99
CA ALA A 27 19.73 -16.08 9.26
C ALA A 27 18.90 -15.12 10.13
N THR A 28 19.18 -13.82 10.08
CA THR A 28 18.44 -12.82 10.86
C THR A 28 17.23 -12.25 10.12
N TYR A 29 17.02 -12.59 8.85
CA TYR A 29 15.91 -12.09 8.03
C TYR A 29 14.53 -12.30 8.67
N PRO A 30 14.17 -13.49 9.21
CA PRO A 30 12.85 -13.69 9.83
C PRO A 30 12.66 -12.87 11.11
N LEU A 31 13.73 -12.29 11.66
CA LEU A 31 13.72 -11.48 12.88
C LEU A 31 13.73 -9.97 12.59
N ARG A 32 13.49 -9.55 11.34
CA ARG A 32 13.52 -8.14 10.91
C ARG A 32 12.19 -7.73 10.27
N GLY A 33 11.85 -6.44 10.40
CA GLY A 33 10.76 -5.79 9.68
C GLY A 33 9.40 -6.50 9.81
N SER A 34 8.66 -6.57 8.70
CA SER A 34 7.36 -7.25 8.61
C SER A 34 7.44 -8.77 8.79
N ALA A 35 8.58 -9.40 8.48
CA ALA A 35 8.78 -10.83 8.68
C ALA A 35 8.70 -11.20 10.16
N LEU A 36 9.28 -10.38 11.05
CA LEU A 36 9.18 -10.57 12.50
C LEU A 36 7.73 -10.46 12.98
N TYR A 37 7.00 -9.45 12.51
CA TYR A 37 5.58 -9.28 12.88
C TYR A 37 4.73 -10.46 12.39
N ALA A 38 4.97 -10.94 11.16
CA ALA A 38 4.30 -12.13 10.63
C ALA A 38 4.65 -13.38 11.45
N LEU A 39 5.92 -13.58 11.80
CA LEU A 39 6.37 -14.69 12.65
C LEU A 39 5.69 -14.66 14.01
N ILE A 40 5.65 -13.52 14.68
CA ILE A 40 4.98 -13.36 15.99
C ILE A 40 3.48 -13.63 15.84
N ALA A 41 2.81 -13.02 14.85
CA ALA A 41 1.37 -13.17 14.66
C ALA A 41 0.99 -14.63 14.36
N LEU A 42 1.69 -15.30 13.44
CA LEU A 42 1.45 -16.70 13.10
C LEU A 42 1.72 -17.63 14.29
N THR A 43 2.76 -17.35 15.08
CA THR A 43 3.04 -18.09 16.32
C THR A 43 1.92 -17.90 17.35
N LEU A 44 1.43 -16.68 17.56
CA LEU A 44 0.33 -16.43 18.48
C LEU A 44 -0.96 -17.11 18.01
N CYS A 45 -1.26 -17.03 16.71
CA CYS A 45 -2.41 -17.72 16.12
C CYS A 45 -2.30 -19.25 16.25
N SER A 46 -1.10 -19.81 16.34
CA SER A 46 -0.93 -21.26 16.55
C SER A 46 -1.43 -21.73 17.91
N ALA A 47 -1.59 -20.84 18.90
CA ALA A 47 -2.20 -21.19 20.18
C ALA A 47 -3.65 -21.69 20.02
N LEU A 48 -4.34 -21.28 18.93
CA LEU A 48 -5.69 -21.76 18.61
C LEU A 48 -5.73 -23.25 18.21
N LEU A 49 -4.58 -23.89 17.94
CA LEU A 49 -4.48 -25.32 17.65
C LEU A 49 -4.78 -26.23 18.86
N VAL A 50 -4.98 -25.65 20.05
CA VAL A 50 -5.45 -26.36 21.25
C VAL A 50 -6.91 -26.81 21.10
N LEU A 51 -7.69 -26.15 20.23
CA LEU A 51 -9.10 -26.51 20.01
C LEU A 51 -9.21 -27.92 19.38
N PRO A 52 -10.11 -28.78 19.87
CA PRO A 52 -10.23 -30.16 19.36
C PRO A 52 -11.07 -30.27 18.08
N GLY A 53 -11.00 -31.44 17.44
CA GLY A 53 -11.88 -31.83 16.33
C GLY A 53 -11.59 -31.13 15.00
N ILE A 54 -12.64 -30.93 14.20
CA ILE A 54 -12.56 -30.35 12.85
C ILE A 54 -11.97 -28.93 12.89
N LEU A 55 -12.24 -28.17 13.95
CA LEU A 55 -11.75 -26.80 14.10
C LEU A 55 -10.21 -26.75 14.13
N LYS A 56 -9.55 -27.73 14.77
CA LYS A 56 -8.09 -27.88 14.73
C LYS A 56 -7.56 -27.98 13.30
N LEU A 57 -8.21 -28.82 12.49
CA LEU A 57 -7.80 -29.07 11.10
C LEU A 57 -7.99 -27.82 10.24
N VAL A 58 -9.09 -27.11 10.42
CA VAL A 58 -9.36 -25.84 9.73
C VAL A 58 -8.29 -24.81 10.11
N ILE A 59 -8.01 -24.62 11.41
CA ILE A 59 -7.00 -23.66 11.88
C ILE A 59 -5.61 -24.06 11.37
N ALA A 60 -5.24 -25.34 11.43
CA ALA A 60 -3.97 -25.83 10.91
C ALA A 60 -3.85 -25.58 9.40
N GLY A 61 -4.92 -25.81 8.64
CA GLY A 61 -4.98 -25.53 7.21
C GLY A 61 -4.81 -24.05 6.89
N VAL A 62 -5.57 -23.17 7.56
CA VAL A 62 -5.50 -21.71 7.38
C VAL A 62 -4.13 -21.18 7.79
N LEU A 63 -3.58 -21.64 8.91
CA LEU A 63 -2.28 -21.20 9.41
C LEU A 63 -1.15 -21.67 8.49
N GLY A 64 -1.20 -22.92 8.06
CA GLY A 64 -0.26 -23.46 7.06
C GLY A 64 -0.34 -22.66 5.76
N MET A 65 -1.55 -22.41 5.26
CA MET A 65 -1.77 -21.60 4.06
C MET A 65 -1.18 -20.19 4.22
N ALA A 66 -1.51 -19.48 5.29
CA ALA A 66 -0.99 -18.13 5.55
C ALA A 66 0.55 -18.11 5.64
N THR A 67 1.13 -19.11 6.32
CA THR A 67 2.59 -19.21 6.50
C THR A 67 3.29 -19.44 5.16
N TYR A 68 2.79 -20.38 4.33
CA TYR A 68 3.38 -20.67 3.04
C TYR A 68 3.11 -19.56 2.02
N THR A 69 1.92 -18.95 1.97
CA THR A 69 1.65 -17.77 1.14
C THR A 69 2.71 -16.70 1.40
N TYR A 70 2.94 -16.37 2.67
CA TYR A 70 3.91 -15.35 3.03
C TYR A 70 5.34 -15.75 2.70
N ALA A 71 5.69 -17.04 2.87
CA ALA A 71 7.00 -17.55 2.45
C ALA A 71 7.22 -17.44 0.92
N PHE A 72 6.20 -17.76 0.11
CA PHE A 72 6.25 -17.57 -1.35
C PHE A 72 6.40 -16.10 -1.73
N ASP A 73 5.70 -15.20 -1.04
CA ASP A 73 5.87 -13.75 -1.22
C ASP A 73 7.29 -13.31 -0.84
N ILE A 74 7.88 -13.84 0.25
CA ILE A 74 9.30 -13.59 0.60
C ILE A 74 10.23 -14.01 -0.54
N LEU A 75 10.05 -15.20 -1.11
CA LEU A 75 10.91 -15.70 -2.20
C LEU A 75 10.82 -14.79 -3.42
N ARG A 76 9.59 -14.48 -3.88
CA ARG A 76 9.36 -13.58 -5.03
C ARG A 76 9.95 -12.19 -4.80
N HIS A 77 9.64 -11.61 -3.64
CA HIS A 77 10.10 -10.27 -3.27
C HIS A 77 11.64 -10.20 -3.19
N THR A 78 12.27 -11.23 -2.62
CA THR A 78 13.74 -11.31 -2.56
C THR A 78 14.34 -11.59 -3.94
N ALA A 79 13.71 -12.42 -4.77
CA ALA A 79 14.13 -12.68 -6.15
C ALA A 79 14.10 -11.41 -7.01
N ASP A 80 13.15 -10.52 -6.74
CA ASP A 80 13.10 -9.19 -7.34
C ASP A 80 14.21 -8.25 -6.83
N GLY A 81 15.05 -8.64 -5.88
CA GLY A 81 16.15 -7.82 -5.37
C GLY A 81 15.77 -6.93 -4.19
N GLN A 82 14.56 -7.07 -3.65
CA GLN A 82 14.12 -6.33 -2.47
C GLN A 82 14.64 -7.06 -1.22
N THR A 83 15.44 -6.35 -0.41
CA THR A 83 16.09 -6.94 0.77
C THR A 83 15.23 -6.90 2.04
N ASP A 84 14.19 -6.08 2.03
CA ASP A 84 13.24 -5.97 3.14
C ASP A 84 12.17 -7.05 3.04
N ALA A 85 11.45 -7.29 4.14
CA ALA A 85 10.36 -8.24 4.12
C ALA A 85 9.09 -7.65 3.49
N PRO A 86 8.31 -8.44 2.73
CA PRO A 86 7.08 -7.95 2.12
C PRO A 86 6.10 -7.50 3.20
N ARG A 87 5.43 -6.37 2.99
CA ARG A 87 4.33 -5.95 3.87
C ARG A 87 3.17 -6.92 3.70
N LEU A 88 2.49 -7.28 4.79
CA LEU A 88 1.30 -8.13 4.75
C LEU A 88 0.21 -7.44 3.91
N GLY A 89 0.10 -7.83 2.64
CA GLY A 89 -0.93 -7.35 1.73
C GLY A 89 -2.18 -8.21 1.83
N TYR A 90 -3.35 -7.58 1.95
CA TYR A 90 -4.65 -8.27 2.03
C TYR A 90 -5.06 -9.00 0.73
N ASN A 91 -4.28 -8.87 -0.35
CA ASN A 91 -4.63 -9.34 -1.69
C ASN A 91 -3.87 -10.60 -2.16
N SER A 92 -2.94 -11.15 -1.36
CA SER A 92 -2.15 -12.33 -1.74
C SER A 92 -2.84 -13.67 -1.41
N PHE A 93 -4.18 -13.77 -1.46
CA PHE A 93 -4.85 -15.08 -1.48
C PHE A 93 -4.65 -15.73 -2.85
N ASP A 94 -3.41 -16.14 -3.10
CA ASP A 94 -2.91 -16.60 -4.39
C ASP A 94 -3.19 -18.10 -4.59
N SER A 95 -3.45 -18.44 -5.85
CA SER A 95 -3.38 -19.78 -6.42
C SER A 95 -2.07 -20.54 -6.12
N ALA A 96 -1.01 -19.84 -5.69
CA ALA A 96 0.29 -20.41 -5.33
C ALA A 96 0.20 -21.48 -4.24
N VAL A 97 -0.57 -21.28 -3.15
CA VAL A 97 -0.67 -22.29 -2.09
C VAL A 97 -1.43 -23.52 -2.58
N LEU A 98 -2.49 -23.33 -3.35
CA LEU A 98 -3.19 -24.45 -3.98
C LEU A 98 -2.22 -25.26 -4.86
N ARG A 99 -1.40 -24.59 -5.66
CA ARG A 99 -0.38 -25.25 -6.48
C ARG A 99 0.70 -25.91 -5.63
N LEU A 100 1.09 -25.35 -4.49
CA LEU A 100 2.02 -25.98 -3.55
C LEU A 100 1.43 -27.26 -2.95
N ILE A 101 0.15 -27.24 -2.55
CA ILE A 101 -0.55 -28.44 -2.05
C ILE A 101 -0.57 -29.51 -3.14
N LEU A 102 -0.92 -29.13 -4.37
CA LEU A 102 -0.91 -30.06 -5.51
C LEU A 102 0.49 -30.58 -5.82
N LEU A 103 1.53 -29.75 -5.71
CA LEU A 103 2.93 -30.16 -5.84
C LEU A 103 3.27 -31.19 -4.76
N ALA A 104 2.95 -30.93 -3.49
CA ALA A 104 3.21 -31.85 -2.39
C ALA A 104 2.49 -33.20 -2.58
N ILE A 105 1.23 -33.19 -3.04
CA ILE A 105 0.48 -34.40 -3.37
C ILE A 105 1.17 -35.17 -4.50
N ALA A 106 1.56 -34.49 -5.58
CA ALA A 106 2.24 -35.11 -6.71
C ALA A 106 3.58 -35.74 -6.31
N LEU A 107 4.39 -35.07 -5.47
CA LEU A 107 5.63 -35.62 -4.95
C LEU A 107 5.37 -36.83 -4.03
N GLY A 108 4.32 -36.77 -3.20
CA GLY A 108 3.88 -37.91 -2.39
C GLY A 108 3.51 -39.14 -3.24
N ILE A 109 2.82 -38.92 -4.37
CA ILE A 109 2.50 -39.98 -5.34
C ILE A 109 3.78 -40.54 -5.94
N VAL A 110 4.73 -39.71 -6.36
CA VAL A 110 6.02 -40.16 -6.93
C VAL A 110 6.77 -41.05 -5.93
N ILE A 111 6.84 -40.65 -4.66
CA ILE A 111 7.49 -41.42 -3.60
C ILE A 111 6.74 -42.75 -3.36
N GLY A 112 5.41 -42.72 -3.27
CA GLY A 112 4.58 -43.91 -3.07
C GLY A 112 4.69 -44.90 -4.23
N VAL A 113 4.66 -44.42 -5.47
CA VAL A 113 4.84 -45.25 -6.68
C VAL A 113 6.24 -45.87 -6.69
N GLY A 114 7.29 -45.11 -6.36
CA GLY A 114 8.65 -45.64 -6.22
C GLY A 114 8.71 -46.78 -5.21
N ALA A 115 8.04 -46.62 -4.06
CA ALA A 115 7.94 -47.66 -3.04
C ALA A 115 7.20 -48.91 -3.53
N VAL A 116 6.11 -48.74 -4.28
CA VAL A 116 5.33 -49.86 -4.83
C VAL A 116 6.11 -50.64 -5.89
N ILE A 117 6.84 -49.93 -6.76
CA ILE A 117 7.56 -50.55 -7.89
C ILE A 117 8.84 -51.26 -7.43
N ALA A 118 9.63 -50.63 -6.55
CA ALA A 118 10.97 -51.09 -6.20
C ALA A 118 11.21 -51.22 -4.68
N GLY A 119 10.14 -51.30 -3.88
CA GLY A 119 10.22 -51.53 -2.44
C GLY A 119 10.96 -50.41 -1.68
N PRO A 120 11.65 -50.73 -0.57
CA PRO A 120 12.39 -49.75 0.22
C PRO A 120 13.48 -49.02 -0.57
N PHE A 121 14.10 -49.68 -1.54
CA PHE A 121 15.10 -49.05 -2.42
C PHE A 121 14.45 -47.97 -3.31
N GLY A 122 13.33 -48.32 -3.95
CA GLY A 122 12.55 -47.36 -4.75
C GLY A 122 12.06 -46.17 -3.93
N LEU A 123 11.57 -46.42 -2.70
CA LEU A 123 11.19 -45.38 -1.76
C LEU A 123 12.38 -44.44 -1.46
N ALA A 124 13.54 -44.99 -1.12
CA ALA A 124 14.73 -44.21 -0.78
C ALA A 124 15.21 -43.36 -1.96
N VAL A 125 15.28 -43.95 -3.16
CA VAL A 125 15.68 -43.22 -4.38
C VAL A 125 14.68 -42.12 -4.72
N ALA A 126 13.37 -42.40 -4.68
CA ALA A 126 12.34 -41.40 -4.97
C ALA A 126 12.33 -40.27 -3.92
N TYR A 127 12.51 -40.60 -2.64
CA TYR A 127 12.61 -39.61 -1.57
C TYR A 127 13.85 -38.70 -1.74
N LEU A 128 15.02 -39.29 -1.97
CA LEU A 128 16.25 -38.52 -2.21
C LEU A 128 16.14 -37.65 -3.47
N GLY A 129 15.57 -38.20 -4.55
CA GLY A 129 15.33 -37.47 -5.79
C GLY A 129 14.42 -36.26 -5.58
N THR A 130 13.30 -36.44 -4.89
CA THR A 130 12.38 -35.31 -4.59
C THR A 130 13.03 -34.27 -3.69
N MET A 131 13.78 -34.66 -2.66
CA MET A 131 14.52 -33.73 -1.79
C MET A 131 15.57 -32.91 -2.56
N LEU A 132 16.24 -33.50 -3.54
CA LEU A 132 17.25 -32.81 -4.35
C LEU A 132 16.62 -31.82 -5.33
N LEU A 133 15.47 -32.17 -5.90
CA LEU A 133 14.78 -31.33 -6.89
C LEU A 133 13.91 -30.24 -6.24
N LEU A 134 13.46 -30.44 -5.00
CA LEU A 134 12.48 -29.59 -4.31
C LEU A 134 12.83 -28.08 -4.31
N PRO A 135 14.07 -27.64 -4.03
CA PRO A 135 14.40 -26.22 -4.07
C PRO A 135 14.12 -25.59 -5.43
N GLY A 136 14.53 -26.28 -6.51
CA GLY A 136 14.26 -25.84 -7.87
C GLY A 136 12.77 -25.88 -8.23
N MET A 137 12.03 -26.87 -7.72
CA MET A 137 10.58 -26.94 -7.91
C MET A 137 9.88 -25.77 -7.21
N LEU A 138 10.32 -25.40 -6.00
CA LEU A 138 9.79 -24.25 -5.25
C LEU A 138 10.12 -22.92 -5.94
N ILE A 139 11.35 -22.76 -6.43
CA ILE A 139 11.74 -21.58 -7.22
C ILE A 139 10.87 -21.47 -8.48
N SER A 140 10.78 -22.52 -9.29
CA SER A 140 9.96 -22.49 -10.51
C SER A 140 8.48 -22.27 -10.18
N LEU A 141 7.96 -22.87 -9.11
CA LEU A 141 6.57 -22.67 -8.71
C LEU A 141 6.32 -21.22 -8.28
N ALA A 142 7.25 -20.61 -7.54
CA ALA A 142 7.13 -19.25 -7.07
C ALA A 142 7.23 -18.23 -8.21
N ILE A 143 8.19 -18.42 -9.12
CA ILE A 143 8.52 -17.47 -10.18
C ILE A 143 7.62 -17.65 -11.41
N ASP A 144 7.45 -18.89 -11.90
CA ASP A 144 6.68 -19.16 -13.12
C ASP A 144 5.18 -19.30 -12.86
N GLY A 145 4.77 -19.56 -11.61
CA GLY A 145 3.38 -19.86 -11.26
C GLY A 145 2.82 -21.13 -11.93
N SER A 146 3.63 -21.96 -12.56
CA SER A 146 3.15 -23.13 -13.31
C SER A 146 3.49 -24.43 -12.59
N LEU A 147 2.47 -25.12 -12.09
CA LEU A 147 2.63 -26.44 -11.45
C LEU A 147 3.26 -27.46 -12.41
N ARG A 148 2.85 -27.44 -13.69
CA ARG A 148 3.40 -28.34 -14.71
C ARG A 148 4.90 -28.11 -14.92
N ARG A 149 5.33 -26.85 -14.90
CA ARG A 149 6.75 -26.49 -15.03
C ARG A 149 7.53 -26.89 -13.78
N ALA A 150 6.98 -26.60 -12.59
CA ALA A 150 7.58 -26.99 -11.32
C ALA A 150 7.73 -28.51 -11.17
N LEU A 151 6.80 -29.32 -11.67
CA LEU A 151 6.89 -30.79 -11.64
C LEU A 151 7.86 -31.38 -12.66
N ASN A 152 8.34 -30.60 -13.63
CA ASN A 152 9.29 -31.09 -14.63
C ASN A 152 10.71 -31.12 -14.01
N PRO A 153 11.30 -32.31 -13.76
CA PRO A 153 12.62 -32.42 -13.14
C PRO A 153 13.72 -31.74 -13.96
N ALA A 154 13.54 -31.64 -15.29
CA ALA A 154 14.49 -30.95 -16.16
C ALA A 154 14.66 -29.47 -15.79
N VAL A 155 13.62 -28.81 -15.27
CA VAL A 155 13.68 -27.39 -14.86
C VAL A 155 14.59 -27.21 -13.65
N SER A 156 14.43 -28.03 -12.61
CA SER A 156 15.32 -28.00 -11.43
C SER A 156 16.76 -28.37 -11.78
N ILE A 157 16.95 -29.36 -12.67
CA ILE A 157 18.29 -29.79 -13.11
C ILE A 157 18.96 -28.69 -13.95
N ASP A 158 18.25 -28.12 -14.93
CA ASP A 158 18.75 -27.02 -15.78
C ASP A 158 19.16 -25.81 -14.93
N MET A 159 18.34 -25.43 -13.95
CA MET A 159 18.66 -24.36 -13.00
C MET A 159 19.92 -24.67 -12.19
N ALA A 160 20.06 -25.90 -11.66
CA ALA A 160 21.26 -26.30 -10.93
C ALA A 160 22.52 -26.27 -11.82
N LEU A 161 22.40 -26.66 -13.09
CA LEU A 161 23.51 -26.65 -14.06
C LEU A 161 23.89 -25.23 -14.48
N ARG A 162 22.93 -24.34 -14.68
CA ARG A 162 23.16 -22.92 -15.03
C ARG A 162 23.84 -22.16 -13.91
N ILE A 163 23.41 -22.36 -12.67
CA ILE A 163 24.02 -21.73 -11.49
C ILE A 163 25.39 -22.36 -11.18
N GLY A 164 25.52 -23.68 -11.31
CA GLY A 164 26.75 -24.43 -11.07
C GLY A 164 27.00 -24.75 -9.59
N TRP A 165 28.27 -24.80 -9.17
CA TRP A 165 28.66 -25.13 -7.78
C TRP A 165 27.96 -24.29 -6.68
N PRO A 166 27.66 -22.99 -6.89
CA PRO A 166 26.96 -22.17 -5.89
C PRO A 166 25.58 -22.73 -5.52
N TYR A 167 24.91 -23.44 -6.44
CA TYR A 167 23.65 -24.12 -6.14
C TYR A 167 23.84 -25.20 -5.08
N LEU A 168 24.91 -25.99 -5.16
CA LEU A 168 25.25 -27.00 -4.15
C LEU A 168 25.57 -26.37 -2.79
N ALA A 169 26.23 -25.22 -2.78
CA ALA A 169 26.51 -24.48 -1.56
C ALA A 169 25.26 -23.86 -0.94
N ALA A 170 24.34 -23.33 -1.75
CA ALA A 170 23.04 -22.85 -1.29
C ALA A 170 22.20 -24.02 -0.75
N TYR A 171 22.24 -25.18 -1.41
CA TYR A 171 21.62 -26.42 -0.95
C TYR A 171 22.20 -26.86 0.41
N GLY A 172 23.53 -26.87 0.55
CA GLY A 172 24.18 -27.14 1.84
C GLY A 172 23.74 -26.16 2.93
N LEU A 173 23.61 -24.88 2.60
CA LEU A 173 23.12 -23.86 3.54
C LEU A 173 21.64 -24.08 3.92
N LEU A 174 20.78 -24.54 3.00
CA LEU A 174 19.41 -24.96 3.33
C LEU A 174 19.42 -26.10 4.35
N TYR A 175 20.28 -27.10 4.18
CA TYR A 175 20.42 -28.18 5.18
C TYR A 175 20.92 -27.68 6.53
N VAL A 176 21.83 -26.71 6.55
CA VAL A 176 22.26 -26.06 7.79
C VAL A 176 21.08 -25.36 8.46
N ILE A 177 20.29 -24.58 7.73
CA ILE A 177 19.08 -23.90 8.26
C ILE A 177 18.09 -24.93 8.83
N GLN A 178 17.76 -25.97 8.07
CA GLN A 178 16.84 -27.04 8.48
C GLN A 178 17.38 -27.83 9.68
N GLY A 179 18.68 -28.11 9.70
CA GLY A 179 19.36 -28.78 10.80
C GLY A 179 19.36 -27.94 12.07
N SER A 180 19.62 -26.63 11.98
CA SER A 180 19.51 -25.70 13.11
C SER A 180 18.10 -25.66 13.68
N GLY A 181 17.07 -25.60 12.83
CA GLY A 181 15.69 -25.67 13.29
C GLY A 181 15.34 -27.00 13.96
N THR A 182 15.78 -28.12 13.37
CA THR A 182 15.57 -29.45 13.95
C THR A 182 16.25 -29.60 15.31
N ALA A 183 17.47 -29.07 15.46
CA ALA A 183 18.20 -29.06 16.73
C ALA A 183 17.49 -28.20 17.79
N ALA A 184 16.95 -27.03 17.40
CA ALA A 184 16.17 -26.18 18.29
C ALA A 184 14.85 -26.83 18.72
N VAL A 185 14.14 -27.50 17.81
CA VAL A 185 12.95 -28.31 18.13
C VAL A 185 13.30 -29.46 19.07
N PHE A 186 14.40 -30.18 18.82
CA PHE A 186 14.87 -31.24 19.70
C PHE A 186 15.19 -30.73 21.11
N PHE A 187 15.90 -29.60 21.21
CA PHE A 187 16.15 -28.94 22.49
C PHE A 187 14.84 -28.55 23.19
N ALA A 188 13.90 -27.94 22.47
CA ALA A 188 12.61 -27.53 23.01
C ALA A 188 11.81 -28.71 23.56
N THR A 189 11.74 -29.80 22.80
CA THR A 189 11.00 -31.02 23.19
C THR A 189 11.59 -31.71 24.41
N LYS A 190 12.91 -31.64 24.57
CA LYS A 190 13.63 -32.31 25.67
C LYS A 190 13.66 -31.50 26.96
N TYR A 191 13.77 -30.18 26.88
CA TYR A 191 14.11 -29.33 28.05
C TYR A 191 13.05 -28.28 28.40
N LEU A 192 12.14 -27.91 27.50
CA LEU A 192 11.18 -26.83 27.75
C LEU A 192 9.82 -27.33 28.24
N PRO A 193 9.14 -26.58 29.13
CA PRO A 193 7.79 -26.90 29.55
C PRO A 193 6.79 -26.77 28.38
N PRO A 194 5.61 -27.41 28.43
CA PRO A 194 4.72 -27.56 27.29
C PRO A 194 4.40 -26.27 26.53
N LEU A 195 3.99 -25.21 27.22
CA LEU A 195 3.62 -23.94 26.57
C LEU A 195 4.80 -23.30 25.81
N VAL A 196 5.97 -23.25 26.45
CA VAL A 196 7.18 -22.67 25.85
C VAL A 196 7.70 -23.57 24.73
N ARG A 197 7.60 -24.89 24.89
CA ARG A 197 7.95 -25.87 23.87
C ARG A 197 7.15 -25.66 22.59
N GLU A 198 5.81 -25.65 22.66
CA GLU A 198 4.98 -25.50 21.46
C GLU A 198 5.26 -24.18 20.74
N ALA A 199 5.39 -23.07 21.49
CA ALA A 199 5.76 -21.78 20.93
C ALA A 199 7.15 -21.82 20.26
N THR A 200 8.13 -22.46 20.90
CA THR A 200 9.49 -22.60 20.35
C THR A 200 9.48 -23.44 19.08
N VAL A 201 8.71 -24.53 19.04
CA VAL A 201 8.56 -25.37 17.84
C VAL A 201 7.96 -24.55 16.69
N MET A 202 6.92 -23.77 16.95
CA MET A 202 6.28 -22.96 15.92
C MET A 202 7.19 -21.83 15.42
N VAL A 203 7.78 -21.04 16.33
CA VAL A 203 8.74 -19.97 15.99
C VAL A 203 9.88 -20.51 15.15
N THR A 204 10.45 -21.63 15.56
CA THR A 204 11.57 -22.26 14.86
C THR A 204 11.17 -22.74 13.47
N SER A 205 9.99 -23.35 13.33
CA SER A 205 9.48 -23.85 12.05
C SER A 205 9.18 -22.72 11.06
N ILE A 206 8.63 -21.59 11.53
CA ILE A 206 8.39 -20.41 10.70
C ILE A 206 9.73 -19.76 10.34
N TRP A 207 10.66 -19.65 11.30
CA TRP A 207 11.99 -19.09 11.07
C TRP A 207 12.75 -19.87 10.00
N THR A 208 12.79 -21.20 10.07
CA THR A 208 13.49 -22.02 9.07
C THR A 208 12.87 -21.87 7.69
N LEU A 209 11.54 -21.82 7.61
CA LEU A 209 10.82 -21.63 6.37
C LEU A 209 11.13 -20.27 5.74
N PHE A 210 11.00 -19.18 6.50
CA PHE A 210 11.24 -17.83 6.00
C PHE A 210 12.71 -17.63 5.59
N ALA A 211 13.66 -18.11 6.39
CA ALA A 211 15.08 -18.07 6.05
C ALA A 211 15.39 -18.87 4.78
N SER A 212 14.76 -20.05 4.61
CA SER A 212 14.93 -20.88 3.42
C SER A 212 14.37 -20.20 2.16
N PHE A 213 13.15 -19.66 2.22
CA PHE A 213 12.54 -18.98 1.08
C PHE A 213 13.26 -17.67 0.73
N HIS A 214 13.78 -16.95 1.74
CA HIS A 214 14.64 -15.78 1.50
C HIS A 214 15.95 -16.18 0.82
N LEU A 215 16.61 -17.27 1.26
CA LEU A 215 17.81 -17.80 0.60
C LEU A 215 17.53 -18.21 -0.85
N LEU A 216 16.42 -18.91 -1.11
CA LEU A 216 16.03 -19.30 -2.46
C LEU A 216 15.76 -18.09 -3.35
N GLY A 217 15.04 -17.08 -2.85
CA GLY A 217 14.80 -15.84 -3.57
C GLY A 217 16.09 -15.09 -3.85
N TYR A 218 16.98 -15.00 -2.86
CA TYR A 218 18.29 -14.36 -3.04
C TYR A 218 19.16 -15.10 -4.05
N LEU A 219 19.08 -16.43 -4.11
CA LEU A 219 19.80 -17.22 -5.12
C LEU A 219 19.30 -16.89 -6.53
N VAL A 220 17.99 -16.75 -6.71
CA VAL A 220 17.39 -16.32 -7.99
C VAL A 220 17.85 -14.91 -8.34
N TYR A 221 17.82 -13.98 -7.37
CA TYR A 221 18.30 -12.61 -7.58
C TYR A 221 19.80 -12.57 -7.92
N GLN A 222 20.62 -13.39 -7.27
CA GLN A 222 22.07 -13.39 -7.50
C GLN A 222 22.43 -13.87 -8.91
N TYR A 223 21.74 -14.92 -9.40
CA TYR A 223 21.98 -15.54 -10.70
C TYR A 223 20.87 -15.24 -11.71
N HIS A 224 20.28 -14.03 -11.61
CA HIS A 224 19.12 -13.67 -12.41
C HIS A 224 19.43 -13.66 -13.91
N GLU A 225 20.62 -13.19 -14.30
CA GLU A 225 21.08 -13.20 -15.69
C GLU A 225 21.18 -14.63 -16.25
N GLU A 226 21.80 -15.55 -15.52
CA GLU A 226 21.99 -16.95 -15.94
C GLU A 226 20.65 -17.71 -16.03
N LEU A 227 19.72 -17.37 -15.15
CA LEU A 227 18.36 -17.93 -15.14
C LEU A 227 17.44 -17.28 -16.19
N GLY A 228 17.87 -16.19 -16.84
CA GLY A 228 17.02 -15.39 -17.72
C GLY A 228 15.84 -14.76 -16.97
N TYR A 229 16.00 -14.56 -15.65
CA TYR A 229 15.04 -13.88 -14.79
C TYR A 229 15.38 -12.38 -14.81
N VAL A 230 14.38 -11.54 -15.04
CA VAL A 230 14.53 -10.09 -14.93
C VAL A 230 13.92 -9.70 -13.58
N PRO A 231 14.72 -9.34 -12.56
CA PRO A 231 14.20 -8.93 -11.28
C PRO A 231 13.30 -7.72 -11.45
N SER A 232 12.05 -7.81 -11.00
CA SER A 232 11.15 -6.65 -11.04
C SER A 232 11.68 -5.50 -10.19
N GLY A 233 12.70 -5.72 -9.35
CA GLY A 233 13.36 -4.69 -8.55
C GLY A 233 14.59 -4.04 -9.16
N ALA A 234 15.14 -4.58 -10.26
CA ALA A 234 15.92 -3.76 -11.18
C ALA A 234 15.04 -2.67 -11.80
N ASP A 235 13.76 -3.01 -12.01
CA ASP A 235 12.66 -2.10 -12.39
C ASP A 235 11.83 -1.60 -11.17
N ALA A 236 12.21 -1.81 -9.90
CA ALA A 236 11.42 -1.30 -8.75
C ALA A 236 11.74 0.15 -8.40
N HIS A 237 12.70 0.76 -9.10
CA HIS A 237 12.65 2.20 -9.30
C HIS A 237 11.46 2.61 -10.21
N GLU A 238 10.84 1.69 -10.96
CA GLU A 238 9.81 1.97 -11.97
C GLU A 238 8.44 1.28 -11.79
N ARG A 239 8.26 0.31 -10.89
CA ARG A 239 6.93 0.01 -10.30
C ARG A 239 6.61 0.94 -9.15
N SER A 240 7.00 2.19 -9.32
CA SER A 240 6.48 3.31 -8.57
C SER A 240 4.96 3.37 -8.82
N ASP A 241 4.20 3.57 -7.74
CA ASP A 241 2.78 3.90 -7.77
C ASP A 241 2.53 4.82 -8.98
N PRO A 242 1.54 4.57 -9.86
CA PRO A 242 1.28 5.46 -11.00
C PRO A 242 1.23 6.94 -10.61
N ASP A 243 0.86 7.25 -9.36
CA ASP A 243 0.97 8.57 -8.78
C ASP A 243 2.41 8.97 -8.42
N GLN A 244 3.19 8.07 -7.82
CA GLN A 244 4.60 8.34 -7.50
C GLN A 244 5.44 8.52 -8.77
N ARG A 245 5.23 7.76 -9.85
CA ARG A 245 5.92 7.97 -11.13
C ARG A 245 5.60 9.35 -11.70
N LEU A 246 4.32 9.71 -11.65
CA LEU A 246 3.87 11.01 -12.08
C LEU A 246 4.46 12.14 -11.23
N LEU A 247 4.59 11.95 -9.91
CA LEU A 247 5.25 12.90 -9.02
C LEU A 247 6.73 13.04 -9.38
N ASP A 248 7.45 11.93 -9.52
CA ASP A 248 8.88 11.92 -9.85
C ASP A 248 9.15 12.58 -11.21
N GLU A 249 8.32 12.27 -12.22
CA GLU A 249 8.37 12.84 -13.57
C GLU A 249 8.06 14.35 -13.53
N ALA A 250 6.99 14.77 -12.85
CA ALA A 250 6.63 16.18 -12.73
C ALA A 250 7.71 16.99 -11.97
N GLU A 251 8.29 16.44 -10.90
CA GLU A 251 9.38 17.08 -10.18
C GLU A 251 10.66 17.16 -11.02
N GLN A 252 10.94 16.14 -11.85
CA GLN A 252 12.07 16.20 -12.78
C GLN A 252 11.88 17.30 -13.82
N TYR A 253 10.71 17.39 -14.47
CA TYR A 253 10.41 18.47 -15.40
C TYR A 253 10.58 19.85 -14.75
N VAL A 254 10.14 20.02 -13.50
CA VAL A 254 10.34 21.28 -12.74
C VAL A 254 11.82 21.56 -12.50
N ARG A 255 12.62 20.56 -12.11
CA ARG A 255 14.08 20.70 -11.92
C ARG A 255 14.80 21.08 -13.22
N ASP A 256 14.35 20.53 -14.34
CA ASP A 256 14.94 20.75 -15.66
C ASP A 256 14.46 22.06 -16.32
N GLY A 257 13.57 22.82 -15.67
CA GLY A 257 13.03 24.09 -16.17
C GLY A 257 11.85 23.94 -17.15
N HIS A 258 11.38 22.72 -17.37
CA HIS A 258 10.27 22.35 -18.24
C HIS A 258 8.92 22.39 -17.49
N SER A 259 8.55 23.54 -16.94
CA SER A 259 7.37 23.66 -16.08
C SER A 259 6.05 23.38 -16.80
N ASP A 260 5.94 23.68 -18.10
CA ASP A 260 4.70 23.47 -18.85
C ASP A 260 4.42 21.98 -19.10
N GLU A 261 5.47 21.16 -19.27
CA GLU A 261 5.40 19.70 -19.37
C GLU A 261 4.95 19.06 -18.05
N ALA A 262 5.47 19.55 -16.92
CA ALA A 262 5.02 19.12 -15.59
C ALA A 262 3.52 19.39 -15.39
N PHE A 263 3.04 20.57 -15.80
CA PHE A 263 1.62 20.91 -15.77
C PHE A 263 0.79 20.00 -16.67
N GLN A 264 1.25 19.74 -17.89
CA GLN A 264 0.52 18.87 -18.83
C GLN A 264 0.37 17.44 -18.28
N ALA A 265 1.42 16.87 -17.70
CA ALA A 265 1.40 15.55 -17.11
C ALA A 265 0.42 15.46 -15.92
N LEU A 266 0.55 16.38 -14.94
CA LEU A 266 -0.31 16.41 -13.75
C LEU A 266 -1.78 16.67 -14.12
N ARG A 267 -2.04 17.64 -15.01
CA ARG A 267 -3.39 17.94 -15.52
C ARG A 267 -4.00 16.74 -16.22
N GLY A 268 -3.23 16.05 -17.07
CA GLY A 268 -3.67 14.86 -17.79
C GLY A 268 -4.11 13.76 -16.83
N ALA A 269 -3.30 13.48 -15.82
CA ALA A 269 -3.60 12.44 -14.83
C ALA A 269 -4.86 12.76 -14.00
N VAL A 270 -4.94 13.98 -13.44
CA VAL A 270 -6.10 14.43 -12.64
C VAL A 270 -7.41 14.36 -13.43
N ARG A 271 -7.37 14.62 -14.75
CA ARG A 271 -8.56 14.51 -15.62
C ARG A 271 -8.92 13.09 -16.02
N SER A 272 -7.94 12.21 -16.14
CA SER A 272 -8.14 10.85 -16.64
C SER A 272 -8.57 9.83 -15.58
N ARG A 273 -8.17 10.02 -14.32
CA ARG A 273 -8.36 9.04 -13.24
C ARG A 273 -8.39 9.72 -11.87
N ALA A 274 -8.85 8.97 -10.86
CA ALA A 274 -8.63 9.35 -9.47
C ALA A 274 -7.14 9.19 -9.13
N VAL A 275 -6.53 10.27 -8.65
CA VAL A 275 -5.13 10.34 -8.22
C VAL A 275 -5.05 10.54 -6.70
N SER A 276 -3.89 10.25 -6.12
CA SER A 276 -3.61 10.43 -4.70
C SER A 276 -3.61 11.91 -4.28
N LEU A 277 -3.76 12.13 -2.97
CA LEU A 277 -3.70 13.47 -2.39
C LEU A 277 -2.34 14.14 -2.61
N ALA A 278 -1.25 13.37 -2.76
CA ALA A 278 0.09 13.89 -3.01
C ALA A 278 0.21 14.51 -4.40
N VAL A 279 -0.40 13.89 -5.42
CA VAL A 279 -0.47 14.45 -6.79
C VAL A 279 -1.23 15.77 -6.80
N HIS A 280 -2.39 15.82 -6.15
CA HIS A 280 -3.13 17.07 -6.00
C HIS A 280 -2.33 18.14 -5.24
N GLU A 281 -1.58 17.76 -4.20
CA GLU A 281 -0.77 18.69 -3.43
C GLU A 281 0.38 19.30 -4.24
N LEU A 282 1.11 18.48 -4.99
CA LEU A 282 2.17 18.95 -5.90
C LEU A 282 1.57 19.88 -6.97
N TYR A 283 0.48 19.46 -7.60
CA TYR A 283 -0.17 20.25 -8.64
C TYR A 283 -0.67 21.60 -8.12
N GLN A 284 -1.32 21.61 -6.96
CA GLN A 284 -1.76 22.83 -6.28
C GLN A 284 -0.58 23.77 -5.98
N ARG A 285 0.55 23.24 -5.52
CA ARG A 285 1.76 24.00 -5.21
C ARG A 285 2.36 24.66 -6.45
N LEU A 286 2.46 23.91 -7.55
CA LEU A 286 3.01 24.41 -8.82
C LEU A 286 2.11 25.49 -9.43
N LEU A 287 0.78 25.29 -9.42
CA LEU A 287 -0.17 26.29 -9.92
C LEU A 287 -0.05 27.63 -9.19
N ARG A 288 0.19 27.59 -7.86
CA ARG A 288 0.45 28.79 -7.06
C ARG A 288 1.78 29.46 -7.40
N GLN A 289 2.86 28.68 -7.47
CA GLN A 289 4.21 29.20 -7.75
C GLN A 289 4.30 29.89 -9.12
N HIS A 290 3.58 29.38 -10.12
CA HIS A 290 3.57 29.93 -11.48
C HIS A 290 2.39 30.88 -11.74
N HIS A 291 1.63 31.28 -10.71
CA HIS A 291 0.52 32.24 -10.80
C HIS A 291 -0.55 31.88 -11.86
N ARG A 292 -0.85 30.59 -12.03
CA ARG A 292 -1.87 30.07 -12.97
C ARG A 292 -3.28 30.17 -12.33
N ASN A 293 -3.75 31.39 -12.06
CA ASN A 293 -4.90 31.65 -11.18
C ASN A 293 -6.22 30.99 -11.61
N ASP A 294 -6.58 31.01 -12.89
CA ASP A 294 -7.84 30.42 -13.38
C ASP A 294 -7.86 28.90 -13.17
N GLU A 295 -6.74 28.25 -13.47
CA GLU A 295 -6.58 26.81 -13.31
C GLU A 295 -6.44 26.42 -11.84
N LEU A 296 -5.73 27.22 -11.05
CA LEU A 296 -5.65 27.07 -9.61
C LEU A 296 -7.05 27.06 -8.99
N ARG A 297 -7.93 27.98 -9.40
CA ARG A 297 -9.30 28.05 -8.89
C ARG A 297 -10.05 26.74 -9.15
N GLU A 298 -10.07 26.27 -10.39
CA GLU A 298 -10.80 25.05 -10.76
C GLU A 298 -10.22 23.80 -10.09
N HIS A 299 -8.89 23.65 -10.09
CA HIS A 299 -8.25 22.53 -9.42
C HIS A 299 -8.50 22.54 -7.90
N THR A 300 -8.52 23.72 -7.26
CA THR A 300 -8.81 23.84 -5.83
C THR A 300 -10.19 23.27 -5.49
N ARG A 301 -11.20 23.49 -6.34
CA ARG A 301 -12.55 22.92 -6.16
C ARG A 301 -12.52 21.39 -6.21
N GLN A 302 -11.80 20.83 -7.18
CA GLN A 302 -11.61 19.39 -7.33
C GLN A 302 -10.85 18.78 -6.15
N TYR A 303 -9.81 19.46 -5.68
CA TYR A 303 -9.00 18.99 -4.55
C TYR A 303 -9.78 19.03 -3.22
N ILE A 304 -10.56 20.08 -2.97
CA ILE A 304 -11.49 20.13 -1.82
C ILE A 304 -12.46 18.95 -1.87
N ASN A 305 -13.07 18.67 -3.03
CA ASN A 305 -13.95 17.52 -3.17
C ASN A 305 -13.22 16.19 -2.86
N ARG A 306 -11.99 16.00 -3.33
CA ARG A 306 -11.20 14.81 -3.01
C ARG A 306 -10.88 14.72 -1.52
N LEU A 307 -10.53 15.82 -0.87
CA LEU A 307 -10.27 15.87 0.57
C LEU A 307 -11.52 15.51 1.40
N LEU A 308 -12.70 15.97 0.98
CA LEU A 308 -13.97 15.61 1.63
C LEU A 308 -14.30 14.12 1.47
N GLN A 309 -14.06 13.52 0.30
CA GLN A 309 -14.23 12.08 0.07
C GLN A 309 -13.31 11.24 0.97
N GLU A 310 -12.08 11.68 1.17
CA GLU A 310 -11.08 11.04 2.05
C GLU A 310 -11.23 11.42 3.54
N LYS A 311 -12.32 12.13 3.90
CA LYS A 311 -12.60 12.61 5.27
C LYS A 311 -11.50 13.51 5.88
N GLN A 312 -10.71 14.17 5.03
CA GLN A 312 -9.64 15.11 5.40
C GLN A 312 -10.19 16.53 5.60
N GLU A 313 -11.20 16.69 6.45
CA GLU A 313 -12.00 17.91 6.57
C GLU A 313 -11.20 19.14 7.02
N ARG A 314 -10.27 18.95 7.97
CA ARG A 314 -9.39 20.05 8.42
C ARG A 314 -8.55 20.62 7.29
N ARG A 315 -8.05 19.76 6.40
CA ARG A 315 -7.28 20.17 5.22
C ARG A 315 -8.18 20.86 4.19
N ALA A 316 -9.41 20.37 4.02
CA ALA A 316 -10.39 21.00 3.13
C ALA A 316 -10.75 22.42 3.58
N LEU A 317 -10.96 22.64 4.89
CA LEU A 317 -11.22 23.96 5.46
C LEU A 317 -10.03 24.92 5.30
N ALA A 318 -8.81 24.45 5.57
CA ALA A 318 -7.60 25.25 5.36
C ALA A 318 -7.45 25.67 3.89
N LEU A 319 -7.65 24.73 2.97
CA LEU A 319 -7.59 25.00 1.54
C LEU A 319 -8.69 25.97 1.07
N GLN A 320 -9.89 25.88 1.64
CA GLN A 320 -10.97 26.83 1.36
C GLN A 320 -10.65 28.24 1.87
N ARG A 321 -10.08 28.39 3.08
CA ARG A 321 -9.64 29.69 3.61
C ARG A 321 -8.62 30.33 2.68
N GLU A 322 -7.60 29.57 2.29
CA GLU A 322 -6.57 30.04 1.36
C GLU A 322 -7.18 30.46 0.01
N ALA A 323 -8.18 29.73 -0.48
CA ALA A 323 -8.85 30.07 -1.73
C ALA A 323 -9.65 31.38 -1.62
N LEU A 324 -10.35 31.59 -0.51
CA LEU A 324 -11.12 32.81 -0.24
C LEU A 324 -10.23 34.03 0.03
N ASP A 325 -9.03 33.83 0.56
CA ASP A 325 -8.02 34.90 0.71
C ASP A 325 -7.50 35.40 -0.64
N ILE A 326 -7.48 34.55 -1.66
CA ILE A 326 -7.05 34.88 -3.03
C ILE A 326 -8.23 35.43 -3.85
N ASP A 327 -9.38 34.76 -3.77
CA ASP A 327 -10.61 35.10 -4.50
C ASP A 327 -11.81 35.01 -3.55
N ALA A 328 -12.31 36.16 -3.12
CA ALA A 328 -13.48 36.25 -2.23
C ALA A 328 -14.77 35.65 -2.85
N THR A 329 -14.79 35.39 -4.16
CA THR A 329 -15.89 34.72 -4.86
C THR A 329 -15.68 33.21 -5.03
N PHE A 330 -14.65 32.64 -4.40
CA PHE A 330 -14.37 31.21 -4.48
C PHE A 330 -15.52 30.38 -3.90
N THR A 331 -15.92 29.35 -4.64
CA THR A 331 -16.95 28.39 -4.20
C THR A 331 -16.53 26.95 -4.50
N PRO A 332 -16.93 25.98 -3.65
CA PRO A 332 -16.66 24.56 -3.89
C PRO A 332 -17.40 24.03 -5.13
N LEU A 333 -17.26 22.72 -5.44
CA LEU A 333 -17.86 22.16 -6.66
C LEU A 333 -19.40 22.22 -6.63
N THR A 334 -20.00 21.98 -5.46
CA THR A 334 -21.46 21.90 -5.34
C THR A 334 -22.01 22.70 -4.14
N PRO A 335 -23.28 23.13 -4.20
CA PRO A 335 -24.01 23.73 -3.07
C PRO A 335 -23.92 22.91 -1.77
N GLU A 336 -24.03 21.59 -1.86
CA GLU A 336 -24.00 20.69 -0.70
C GLU A 336 -22.62 20.70 -0.03
N GLN A 337 -21.54 20.83 -0.81
CA GLN A 337 -20.20 20.99 -0.27
C GLN A 337 -20.04 22.32 0.46
N ALA A 338 -20.64 23.40 -0.06
CA ALA A 338 -20.62 24.70 0.62
C ALA A 338 -21.30 24.62 1.98
N ASN A 339 -22.47 23.97 2.03
CA ASN A 339 -23.18 23.73 3.28
C ASN A 339 -22.38 22.87 4.27
N LEU A 340 -21.81 21.76 3.78
CA LEU A 340 -20.99 20.87 4.59
C LEU A 340 -19.77 21.60 5.18
N LEU A 341 -19.04 22.36 4.36
CA LEU A 341 -17.87 23.10 4.79
C LEU A 341 -18.23 24.19 5.80
N ALA A 342 -19.35 24.90 5.61
CA ALA A 342 -19.85 25.89 6.56
C ALA A 342 -20.16 25.25 7.93
N GLU A 343 -20.86 24.12 7.96
CA GLU A 343 -21.12 23.38 9.20
C GLU A 343 -19.84 22.91 9.90
N ARG A 344 -18.88 22.35 9.15
CA ARG A 344 -17.59 21.93 9.74
C ARG A 344 -16.77 23.12 10.25
N ALA A 345 -16.77 24.25 9.54
CA ALA A 345 -16.09 25.47 9.98
C ALA A 345 -16.74 26.04 11.25
N LYS A 346 -18.08 26.00 11.35
CA LYS A 346 -18.85 26.41 12.53
C LYS A 346 -18.51 25.55 13.74
N MET A 347 -18.49 24.22 13.57
CA MET A 347 -18.06 23.28 14.62
C MET A 347 -16.60 23.50 15.06
N ALA A 348 -15.73 23.92 14.13
CA ALA A 348 -14.33 24.23 14.41
C ALA A 348 -14.12 25.65 14.98
N GLY A 349 -15.17 26.45 15.16
CA GLY A 349 -15.08 27.84 15.65
C GLY A 349 -14.51 28.84 14.65
N GLN A 350 -14.40 28.49 13.37
CA GLN A 350 -13.83 29.33 12.31
C GLN A 350 -14.89 30.25 11.69
N PHE A 351 -15.51 31.12 12.51
CA PHE A 351 -16.68 31.91 12.10
C PHE A 351 -16.44 32.86 10.92
N GLN A 352 -15.22 33.37 10.74
CA GLN A 352 -14.88 34.20 9.56
C GLN A 352 -14.91 33.37 8.27
N LEU A 353 -14.45 32.11 8.32
CA LEU A 353 -14.52 31.20 7.18
C LEU A 353 -15.97 30.84 6.85
N VAL A 354 -16.83 30.70 7.87
CA VAL A 354 -18.27 30.48 7.69
C VAL A 354 -18.90 31.67 6.95
N SER A 355 -18.70 32.90 7.43
CA SER A 355 -19.28 34.08 6.80
C SER A 355 -18.81 34.26 5.37
N ASP A 356 -17.50 34.17 5.12
CA ASP A 356 -16.93 34.41 3.80
C ASP A 356 -17.39 33.32 2.81
N GLY A 357 -17.39 32.06 3.23
CA GLY A 357 -17.84 30.93 2.43
C GLY A 357 -19.33 30.98 2.09
N LEU A 358 -20.18 31.35 3.05
CA LEU A 358 -21.63 31.49 2.82
C LEU A 358 -21.96 32.69 1.93
N LEU A 359 -21.29 33.83 2.10
CA LEU A 359 -21.47 34.99 1.22
C LEU A 359 -21.09 34.67 -0.23
N ALA A 360 -19.97 33.97 -0.44
CA ALA A 360 -19.57 33.49 -1.76
C ALA A 360 -20.61 32.51 -2.35
N ALA A 361 -21.16 31.60 -1.55
CA ALA A 361 -22.19 30.65 -1.96
C ALA A 361 -23.50 31.35 -2.37
N ILE A 362 -23.98 32.33 -1.59
CA ILE A 362 -25.19 33.11 -1.88
C ILE A 362 -25.05 33.86 -3.21
N ALA A 363 -23.88 34.45 -3.46
CA ALA A 363 -23.61 35.16 -4.71
C ALA A 363 -23.55 34.21 -5.92
N ALA A 364 -22.93 33.03 -5.76
CA ALA A 364 -22.75 32.06 -6.83
C ALA A 364 -24.03 31.29 -7.19
N TRP A 365 -24.89 31.01 -6.21
CA TRP A 365 -26.09 30.18 -6.39
C TRP A 365 -27.37 30.90 -5.94
N PRO A 366 -27.80 31.98 -6.65
CA PRO A 366 -28.93 32.83 -6.24
C PRO A 366 -30.32 32.17 -6.30
N ARG A 367 -30.41 30.93 -6.82
CA ARG A 367 -31.64 30.14 -6.99
C ARG A 367 -31.62 28.84 -6.18
N ASP A 368 -30.58 28.63 -5.36
CA ASP A 368 -30.46 27.40 -4.58
C ASP A 368 -31.50 27.38 -3.43
N PRO A 369 -32.16 26.24 -3.15
CA PRO A 369 -33.08 26.11 -2.02
C PRO A 369 -32.46 26.44 -0.66
N MET A 370 -31.14 26.30 -0.51
CA MET A 370 -30.42 26.60 0.74
C MET A 370 -30.11 28.09 0.93
N LEU A 371 -30.33 28.93 -0.08
CA LEU A 371 -30.01 30.35 0.00
C LEU A 371 -30.62 31.05 1.23
N PRO A 372 -31.90 30.84 1.60
CA PRO A 372 -32.45 31.51 2.77
C PRO A 372 -31.82 31.04 4.09
N ALA A 373 -31.43 29.76 4.17
CA ALA A 373 -30.74 29.21 5.34
C ALA A 373 -29.31 29.77 5.46
N TRP A 374 -28.54 29.76 4.37
CA TRP A 374 -27.21 30.37 4.31
C TRP A 374 -27.23 31.85 4.66
N SER A 375 -28.25 32.58 4.18
CA SER A 375 -28.41 34.01 4.44
C SER A 375 -28.75 34.29 5.89
N LEU A 376 -29.54 33.42 6.54
CA LEU A 376 -29.80 33.49 7.97
C LEU A 376 -28.51 33.28 8.79
N ASP A 377 -27.77 32.20 8.53
CA ASP A 377 -26.52 31.90 9.24
C ASP A 377 -25.45 33.00 9.03
N ALA A 378 -25.28 33.47 7.78
CA ALA A 378 -24.35 34.54 7.46
C ALA A 378 -24.78 35.88 8.10
N GLY A 379 -26.07 36.23 8.00
CA GLY A 379 -26.61 37.47 8.54
C GLY A 379 -26.49 37.57 10.07
N VAL A 380 -26.81 36.49 10.78
CA VAL A 380 -26.64 36.42 12.25
C VAL A 380 -25.17 36.56 12.64
N LEU A 381 -24.26 35.86 11.96
CA LEU A 381 -22.82 36.00 12.23
C LEU A 381 -22.32 37.43 11.96
N LEU A 382 -22.75 38.05 10.85
CA LEU A 382 -22.36 39.42 10.49
C LEU A 382 -22.77 40.43 11.56
N ALA A 383 -24.01 40.35 12.07
CA ALA A 383 -24.49 41.25 13.10
C ALA A 383 -23.86 40.95 14.47
N GLU A 384 -24.01 39.73 14.98
CA GLU A 384 -23.68 39.42 16.38
C GLU A 384 -22.18 39.27 16.65
N ARG A 385 -21.40 38.77 15.68
CA ARG A 385 -19.97 38.51 15.87
C ARG A 385 -19.09 39.61 15.28
N PHE A 386 -19.50 40.19 14.16
CA PHE A 386 -18.66 41.11 13.39
C PHE A 386 -19.14 42.57 13.42
N GLY A 387 -20.32 42.86 13.95
CA GLY A 387 -20.88 44.22 14.01
C GLY A 387 -21.12 44.85 12.63
N ARG A 388 -21.36 44.03 11.60
CA ARG A 388 -21.57 44.47 10.21
C ARG A 388 -23.05 44.53 9.87
N ASP A 389 -23.79 45.38 10.59
CA ASP A 389 -25.26 45.39 10.61
C ASP A 389 -25.88 45.76 9.25
N GLU A 390 -25.26 46.68 8.51
CA GLU A 390 -25.73 47.02 7.15
C GLU A 390 -25.62 45.83 6.19
N GLN A 391 -24.49 45.11 6.25
CA GLN A 391 -24.26 43.93 5.42
C GLN A 391 -25.19 42.78 5.83
N ALA A 392 -25.39 42.58 7.14
CA ALA A 392 -26.34 41.61 7.67
C ALA A 392 -27.76 41.87 7.17
N ARG A 393 -28.22 43.13 7.26
CA ARG A 393 -29.57 43.54 6.80
C ARG A 393 -29.74 43.29 5.31
N ALA A 394 -28.75 43.64 4.49
CA ALA A 394 -28.80 43.44 3.03
C ALA A 394 -28.95 41.96 2.66
N VAL A 395 -28.17 41.08 3.31
CA VAL A 395 -28.20 39.63 3.05
C VAL A 395 -29.52 39.01 3.51
N LEU A 396 -30.00 39.37 4.70
CA LEU A 396 -31.26 38.85 5.25
C LEU A 396 -32.48 39.31 4.43
N GLN A 397 -32.51 40.57 3.99
CA GLN A 397 -33.62 41.11 3.19
C GLN A 397 -33.74 40.39 1.83
N ASN A 398 -32.61 40.17 1.15
CA ASN A 398 -32.58 39.46 -0.13
C ASN A 398 -33.12 38.02 -0.01
N ALA A 399 -32.80 37.34 1.08
CA ALA A 399 -33.34 36.01 1.36
C ALA A 399 -34.85 36.02 1.65
N MET A 400 -35.35 37.05 2.33
CA MET A 400 -36.76 37.18 2.69
C MET A 400 -37.67 37.25 1.46
N ASP A 401 -37.20 37.90 0.39
CA ASP A 401 -37.91 38.02 -0.88
C ASP A 401 -37.96 36.70 -1.67
N ARG A 402 -37.12 35.72 -1.30
CA ARG A 402 -36.93 34.44 -2.01
C ARG A 402 -37.23 33.22 -1.14
N CYS A 403 -37.84 33.42 0.03
CA CYS A 403 -38.14 32.35 0.98
C CYS A 403 -39.63 31.99 0.96
N ASP A 404 -39.92 30.76 0.50
CA ASP A 404 -41.26 30.18 0.47
C ASP A 404 -41.60 29.38 1.75
N ASP A 405 -40.61 29.06 2.59
CA ASP A 405 -40.80 28.34 3.86
C ASP A 405 -41.20 29.33 4.97
N GLU A 406 -42.42 29.16 5.49
CA GLU A 406 -43.01 30.05 6.50
C GLU A 406 -42.21 30.07 7.83
N ALA A 407 -41.66 28.93 8.25
CA ALA A 407 -40.90 28.84 9.50
C ALA A 407 -39.52 29.51 9.38
N LEU A 408 -38.86 29.35 8.23
CA LEU A 408 -37.59 30.01 7.95
C LEU A 408 -37.77 31.52 7.73
N ARG A 409 -38.87 31.92 7.08
CA ARG A 409 -39.24 33.33 6.91
C ARG A 409 -39.48 34.03 8.24
N ALA A 410 -40.12 33.36 9.20
CA ALA A 410 -40.28 33.91 10.56
C ALA A 410 -38.93 34.13 11.28
N LYS A 411 -37.95 33.22 11.08
CA LYS A 411 -36.59 33.38 11.63
C LYS A 411 -35.83 34.55 10.97
N LEU A 412 -35.96 34.70 9.65
CA LEU A 412 -35.37 35.82 8.91
C LEU A 412 -35.95 37.17 9.37
N ASP A 413 -37.27 37.28 9.55
CA ASP A 413 -37.93 38.48 10.07
C ASP A 413 -37.47 38.82 11.49
N ALA A 414 -37.37 37.80 12.37
CA ALA A 414 -36.85 37.99 13.72
C ALA A 414 -35.39 38.50 13.72
N ALA A 415 -34.54 37.93 12.86
CA ALA A 415 -33.14 38.36 12.71
C ALA A 415 -33.06 39.80 12.19
N LEU A 416 -33.85 40.18 11.17
CA LEU A 416 -33.91 41.55 10.64
C LEU A 416 -34.32 42.57 11.70
N LYS A 417 -35.31 42.24 12.53
CA LYS A 417 -35.73 43.09 13.65
C LYS A 417 -34.63 43.25 14.69
N ALA A 418 -33.91 42.17 15.04
CA ALA A 418 -32.80 42.23 16.00
C ALA A 418 -31.68 43.18 15.52
N VAL A 419 -31.29 43.08 14.25
CA VAL A 419 -30.28 43.97 13.63
C VAL A 419 -30.76 45.43 13.55
N ALA A 420 -32.07 45.69 13.55
CA ALA A 420 -32.62 47.06 13.53
C ALA A 420 -32.67 47.75 14.89
N ILE A 421 -32.56 46.99 16.00
CA ILE A 421 -32.71 47.52 17.37
C ILE A 421 -31.35 47.87 18.00
N GLN A 422 -30.23 47.36 17.46
CA GLN A 422 -28.89 47.70 17.93
C GLN A 422 -28.49 49.13 17.51
N PRO A 423 -28.20 50.06 18.44
CA PRO A 423 -27.67 51.37 18.09
C PRO A 423 -26.20 51.27 17.68
N ALA A 424 -25.83 52.06 16.67
CA ALA A 424 -24.51 52.13 16.03
C ALA A 424 -23.35 52.46 16.99
#